data_AF-A0A2N2L7L7-F1
#
_entry.id   AF-A0A2N2L7L7-F1
#
_cell.length_a   1.000
_cell.length_b   1.000
_cell.length_c   1.000
_cell.angle_alpha   90.00
_cell.angle_beta   90.00
_cell.angle_gamma   90.00
#
_symmetry.space_group_name_H-M   'P 1'
#
loop_
_entity.id
_entity.type
_entity.pdbx_description
1 polymer ?
#
loop_
_entity_poly.entity_id
_entity_poly.type
_entity_poly.pdbx_seq_one_letter_code
_entity_poly.pdbx_strand_id
1 'polypeptide(L)'
;MIYTLWWTIKSTCCMVFPVILWSVSRVTHWSSNNHICKDKMINRYYQLAQNVYEQISDLWTITGVGNPARGDSLDVVQRTLEHGGVILVAYAEDLSIGTAWLTHDFRRLYIHHMAVHPLWQNHGIGKSLMQEAIQIAHELGFQAKLEVHQDNPAANKLYANFGFEPLTGYTAMIKRDV
;
A
#
# COMPACT_ATOMS: atom_id res chain seq x y z
N MET A 1 -34.38 -3.49 45.48
CA MET A 1 -34.00 -4.42 46.58
C MET A 1 -35.16 -5.39 46.74
N ILE A 2 -34.88 -6.69 46.49
CA ILE A 2 -35.72 -7.90 46.76
C ILE A 2 -36.82 -8.22 45.72
N TYR A 3 -37.08 -9.54 45.60
CA TYR A 3 -37.92 -10.36 44.71
C TYR A 3 -37.17 -10.90 43.46
N THR A 4 -37.08 -12.20 43.13
CA THR A 4 -37.75 -13.42 43.64
C THR A 4 -37.06 -14.70 43.12
N LEU A 5 -37.23 -15.75 43.93
CA LEU A 5 -37.03 -17.21 43.81
C LEU A 5 -36.84 -17.92 42.44
N TRP A 6 -35.83 -18.82 42.43
CA TRP A 6 -35.89 -20.30 42.24
C TRP A 6 -36.89 -20.92 41.23
N TRP A 7 -36.39 -21.74 40.29
CA TRP A 7 -36.56 -23.21 40.32
C TRP A 7 -35.55 -23.96 39.41
N THR A 8 -35.25 -25.16 39.87
CA THR A 8 -34.21 -26.14 39.52
C THR A 8 -34.66 -27.11 38.41
N ILE A 9 -33.70 -27.72 37.70
CA ILE A 9 -33.55 -29.17 37.34
C ILE A 9 -32.31 -29.26 36.41
N LYS A 10 -31.12 -29.62 36.90
CA LYS A 10 -30.51 -30.98 36.98
C LYS A 10 -30.49 -31.77 35.66
N SER A 11 -29.27 -32.00 35.13
CA SER A 11 -28.61 -33.31 34.90
C SER A 11 -27.73 -33.28 33.62
N THR A 12 -26.42 -33.01 33.71
CA THR A 12 -25.24 -33.93 33.72
C THR A 12 -24.97 -34.85 32.51
N CYS A 13 -23.70 -34.75 32.07
CA CYS A 13 -22.82 -35.76 31.45
C CYS A 13 -23.06 -36.18 29.99
N CYS A 14 -22.09 -36.57 29.17
CA CYS A 14 -20.61 -36.60 29.20
C CYS A 14 -20.16 -37.18 27.84
N MET A 15 -19.00 -36.72 27.33
CA MET A 15 -18.08 -37.39 26.37
C MET A 15 -18.66 -37.65 24.95
N VAL A 16 -17.90 -37.69 23.85
CA VAL A 16 -16.78 -38.58 23.53
C VAL A 16 -16.04 -38.05 22.27
N PHE A 17 -14.70 -38.07 22.28
CA PHE A 17 -13.81 -37.97 21.10
C PHE A 17 -13.81 -39.30 20.33
N PRO A 18 -13.58 -39.29 19.00
CA PRO A 18 -12.49 -40.14 18.51
C PRO A 18 -11.61 -39.51 17.42
N VAL A 19 -10.37 -40.00 17.41
CA VAL A 19 -9.29 -39.79 16.44
C VAL A 19 -9.50 -40.74 15.24
N ILE A 20 -9.40 -40.27 13.99
CA ILE A 20 -9.02 -41.10 12.83
C ILE A 20 -8.11 -40.31 11.86
N LEU A 21 -7.14 -41.06 11.35
CA LEU A 21 -5.96 -40.78 10.53
C LEU A 21 -6.22 -40.53 9.02
N TRP A 22 -5.27 -39.80 8.41
CA TRP A 22 -4.79 -39.80 6.99
C TRP A 22 -5.60 -39.13 5.87
N SER A 23 -4.99 -38.11 5.24
CA SER A 23 -4.62 -38.12 3.82
C SER A 23 -3.84 -36.85 3.45
N VAL A 24 -2.63 -37.00 2.92
CA VAL A 24 -1.93 -35.95 2.18
C VAL A 24 -2.50 -35.94 0.76
N SER A 25 -3.20 -34.87 0.37
CA SER A 25 -3.36 -34.49 -1.04
C SER A 25 -3.75 -33.02 -1.19
N ARG A 26 -2.79 -32.30 -1.77
CA ARG A 26 -2.82 -30.97 -2.38
C ARG A 26 -4.05 -30.77 -3.29
N VAL A 27 -4.91 -29.80 -2.98
CA VAL A 27 -5.53 -28.91 -3.99
C VAL A 27 -5.77 -27.54 -3.34
N THR A 28 -5.13 -26.53 -3.90
CA THR A 28 -5.37 -25.11 -3.72
C THR A 28 -6.85 -24.78 -3.95
N HIS A 29 -7.60 -24.48 -2.89
CA HIS A 29 -8.92 -23.87 -3.01
C HIS A 29 -8.78 -22.38 -2.76
N TRP A 30 -8.34 -21.66 -3.80
CA TRP A 30 -8.47 -20.21 -3.83
C TRP A 30 -9.94 -19.92 -4.18
N SER A 31 -10.74 -19.69 -3.15
CA SER A 31 -12.14 -19.28 -3.31
C SER A 31 -12.15 -17.87 -3.89
N SER A 32 -12.62 -17.78 -5.14
CA SER A 32 -12.91 -16.55 -5.84
C SER A 32 -14.11 -15.84 -5.20
N ASN A 33 -13.89 -15.18 -4.07
CA ASN A 33 -14.85 -14.21 -3.52
C ASN A 33 -14.22 -12.83 -3.61
N ASN A 34 -14.54 -12.17 -4.72
CA ASN A 34 -14.11 -10.82 -5.09
C ASN A 34 -14.88 -9.77 -4.26
N HIS A 35 -14.67 -9.80 -2.94
CA HIS A 35 -15.13 -8.79 -1.99
C HIS A 35 -13.94 -8.32 -1.16
N ILE A 36 -12.91 -7.79 -1.81
CA ILE A 36 -11.98 -6.88 -1.13
C ILE A 36 -12.77 -5.59 -0.89
N CYS A 37 -13.21 -5.41 0.35
CA CYS A 37 -14.05 -4.30 0.80
C CYS A 37 -13.45 -2.93 0.40
N LYS A 38 -14.34 -2.04 -0.05
CA LYS A 38 -14.04 -0.68 -0.54
C LYS A 38 -13.76 0.35 0.55
N ASP A 39 -13.65 -0.04 1.82
CA ASP A 39 -13.35 0.88 2.92
C ASP A 39 -11.84 0.99 3.11
N LYS A 40 -11.31 2.10 2.59
CA LYS A 40 -9.93 2.60 2.55
C LYS A 40 -8.87 1.75 3.27
N MET A 41 -8.27 0.85 2.51
CA MET A 41 -7.03 0.11 2.83
C MET A 41 -5.76 0.94 2.60
N ILE A 42 -5.81 2.28 2.59
CA ILE A 42 -4.64 3.14 2.38
C ILE A 42 -4.39 4.01 3.61
N ASN A 43 -3.20 3.87 4.19
CA ASN A 43 -2.74 4.67 5.30
C ASN A 43 -1.80 5.78 4.80
N ARG A 44 -1.97 6.99 5.34
CA ARG A 44 -1.02 8.11 5.18
C ARG A 44 -0.06 8.12 6.36
N TYR A 45 1.24 7.98 6.10
CA TYR A 45 2.29 8.09 7.10
C TYR A 45 3.04 9.41 6.96
N TYR A 46 3.09 10.16 8.07
CA TYR A 46 3.89 11.39 8.24
C TYR A 46 5.10 11.16 9.16
N GLN A 47 5.24 9.94 9.66
CA GLN A 47 6.39 9.41 10.36
C GLN A 47 6.39 7.90 10.14
N LEU A 48 7.57 7.29 9.97
CA LEU A 48 7.68 5.87 9.68
C LEU A 48 8.39 5.12 10.81
N ALA A 49 7.76 4.04 11.27
CA ALA A 49 8.43 3.06 12.12
C ALA A 49 9.33 2.14 11.27
N GLN A 50 10.42 1.65 11.86
CA GLN A 50 11.41 0.78 11.21
C GLN A 50 10.76 -0.42 10.49
N ASN A 51 9.82 -1.11 11.15
CA ASN A 51 9.16 -2.29 10.60
C ASN A 51 8.25 -1.96 9.40
N VAL A 52 7.65 -0.78 9.35
CA VAL A 52 6.86 -0.33 8.20
C VAL A 52 7.80 0.01 7.04
N TYR A 53 8.96 0.62 7.34
CA TYR A 53 9.98 0.93 6.35
C TYR A 53 10.52 -0.32 5.67
N GLU A 54 10.84 -1.34 6.46
CA GLU A 54 11.32 -2.63 5.94
C GLU A 54 10.31 -3.24 4.97
N GLN A 55 9.02 -3.25 5.30
CA GLN A 55 7.97 -3.76 4.41
C GLN A 55 7.85 -2.99 3.10
N ILE A 56 7.85 -1.64 3.13
CA ILE A 56 7.79 -0.84 1.89
C ILE A 56 9.08 -0.93 1.08
N SER A 57 10.23 -1.09 1.74
CA SER A 57 11.53 -1.27 1.10
C SER A 57 11.61 -2.62 0.38
N ASP A 58 11.09 -3.69 0.99
CA ASP A 58 10.96 -5.00 0.35
C ASP A 58 10.04 -4.91 -0.86
N LEU A 59 8.91 -4.21 -0.74
CA LEU A 59 8.00 -3.97 -1.86
C LEU A 59 8.68 -3.19 -2.99
N TRP A 60 9.44 -2.14 -2.67
CA TRP A 60 10.21 -1.37 -3.65
C TRP A 60 11.25 -2.23 -4.37
N THR A 61 11.89 -3.13 -3.65
CA THR A 61 12.88 -4.07 -4.18
C THR A 61 12.24 -5.05 -5.16
N ILE A 62 11.15 -5.73 -4.75
CA ILE A 62 10.47 -6.74 -5.55
C ILE A 62 9.85 -6.14 -6.82
N THR A 63 9.40 -4.89 -6.75
CA THR A 63 8.80 -4.18 -7.90
C THR A 63 9.83 -3.44 -8.76
N GLY A 64 11.09 -3.39 -8.32
CA GLY A 64 12.18 -2.70 -9.02
C GLY A 64 12.09 -1.17 -9.03
N VAL A 65 11.19 -0.59 -8.24
CA VAL A 65 11.11 0.89 -8.09
C VAL A 65 12.13 1.41 -7.09
N GLY A 66 12.61 0.57 -6.17
CA GLY A 66 13.68 0.90 -5.23
C GLY A 66 15.04 0.74 -5.88
N ASN A 67 15.99 1.60 -5.50
CA ASN A 67 17.38 1.40 -5.87
C ASN A 67 18.30 1.93 -4.76
N PRO A 68 19.19 1.11 -4.17
CA PRO A 68 20.13 1.58 -3.14
C PRO A 68 20.95 2.81 -3.55
N ALA A 69 21.26 2.96 -4.84
CA ALA A 69 21.98 4.12 -5.38
C ALA A 69 21.14 5.41 -5.44
N ARG A 70 19.83 5.35 -5.20
CA ARG A 70 18.93 6.52 -5.12
C ARG A 70 18.86 7.13 -3.73
N GLY A 71 19.41 6.46 -2.71
CA GLY A 71 19.42 6.97 -1.34
C GLY A 71 18.09 6.78 -0.61
N ASP A 72 17.30 5.77 -0.98
CA ASP A 72 15.97 5.45 -0.42
C ASP A 72 16.04 4.88 1.02
N SER A 73 17.01 5.31 1.82
CA SER A 73 17.20 4.93 3.23
C SER A 73 16.08 5.47 4.14
N LEU A 74 15.88 4.82 5.28
CA LEU A 74 14.90 5.30 6.28
C LEU A 74 15.16 6.76 6.68
N ASP A 75 16.43 7.13 6.92
CA ASP A 75 16.78 8.50 7.33
C ASP A 75 16.36 9.55 6.29
N VAL A 76 16.52 9.22 5.00
CA VAL A 76 16.11 10.11 3.91
C VAL A 76 14.59 10.18 3.83
N VAL A 77 13.89 9.05 3.88
CA VAL A 77 12.42 9.01 3.89
C VAL A 77 11.89 9.84 5.06
N GLN A 78 12.35 9.56 6.28
CA GLN A 78 11.96 10.24 7.51
C GLN A 78 12.20 11.75 7.42
N ARG A 79 13.36 12.18 6.91
CA ARG A 79 13.65 13.60 6.67
C ARG A 79 12.63 14.22 5.72
N THR A 80 12.25 13.56 4.64
CA THR A 80 11.21 14.12 3.74
C THR A 80 9.86 14.22 4.41
N LEU A 81 9.48 13.25 5.26
CA LEU A 81 8.23 13.28 6.02
C LEU A 81 8.19 14.47 6.99
N GLU A 82 9.29 14.75 7.68
CA GLU A 82 9.46 15.93 8.55
C GLU A 82 9.28 17.26 7.81
N HIS A 83 9.48 17.27 6.49
CA HIS A 83 9.37 18.46 5.63
C HIS A 83 8.12 18.44 4.74
N GLY A 84 7.05 17.76 5.20
CA GLY A 84 5.75 17.76 4.52
C GLY A 84 5.54 16.63 3.51
N GLY A 85 6.50 15.69 3.42
CA GLY A 85 6.34 14.46 2.67
C GLY A 85 5.30 13.52 3.29
N VAL A 86 4.77 12.61 2.48
CA VAL A 86 3.78 11.61 2.90
C VAL A 86 4.12 10.28 2.26
N ILE A 87 4.09 9.19 3.04
CA ILE A 87 4.13 7.84 2.49
C ILE A 87 2.71 7.28 2.52
N LEU A 88 2.20 6.90 1.37
CA LEU A 88 0.96 6.14 1.24
C LEU A 88 1.31 4.65 1.25
N VAL A 89 0.60 3.86 2.07
CA VAL A 89 0.74 2.40 2.07
C VAL A 89 -0.62 1.77 1.94
N ALA A 90 -0.78 0.88 0.97
CA ALA A 90 -1.93 0.00 0.85
C ALA A 90 -1.65 -1.32 1.57
N TYR A 91 -2.60 -1.78 2.39
CA TYR A 91 -2.48 -3.04 3.14
C TYR A 91 -3.45 -4.12 2.61
N ALA A 92 -3.07 -5.39 2.78
CA ALA A 92 -4.00 -6.50 2.94
C ALA A 92 -3.68 -7.14 4.27
N GLU A 93 -4.60 -7.04 5.23
CA GLU A 93 -4.32 -7.38 6.63
C GLU A 93 -3.06 -6.62 7.12
N ASP A 94 -2.03 -7.33 7.56
CA ASP A 94 -0.78 -6.74 8.06
C ASP A 94 0.31 -6.60 6.97
N LEU A 95 0.05 -7.02 5.73
CA LEU A 95 1.03 -7.00 4.64
C LEU A 95 0.90 -5.72 3.81
N SER A 96 1.99 -4.97 3.64
CA SER A 96 2.04 -3.88 2.66
C SER A 96 2.01 -4.43 1.22
N ILE A 97 0.94 -4.12 0.48
CA ILE A 97 0.73 -4.58 -0.90
C ILE A 97 0.81 -3.46 -1.93
N GLY A 98 0.94 -2.21 -1.49
CA GLY A 98 1.12 -1.05 -2.35
C GLY A 98 1.72 0.12 -1.61
N THR A 99 2.39 1.00 -2.33
CA THR A 99 3.05 2.17 -1.74
C THR A 99 3.14 3.32 -2.73
N ALA A 100 3.22 4.55 -2.23
CA ALA A 100 3.65 5.73 -2.98
C ALA A 100 4.31 6.74 -2.03
N TRP A 101 5.42 7.34 -2.45
CA TRP A 101 6.15 8.34 -1.68
C TRP A 101 5.95 9.73 -2.26
N LEU A 102 5.33 10.62 -1.51
CA LEU A 102 4.97 11.96 -1.92
C LEU A 102 5.91 12.98 -1.26
N THR A 103 6.42 13.91 -2.06
CA THR A 103 7.23 15.04 -1.58
C THR A 103 6.82 16.30 -2.35
N HIS A 104 7.22 17.49 -1.91
CA HIS A 104 6.92 18.71 -2.67
C HIS A 104 8.02 19.76 -2.58
N ASP A 105 8.07 20.64 -3.57
CA ASP A 105 8.90 21.84 -3.61
C ASP A 105 8.08 23.12 -3.30
N PHE A 106 6.92 22.97 -2.66
CA PHE A 106 5.92 24.02 -2.41
C PHE A 106 5.25 24.60 -3.66
N ARG A 107 5.53 24.03 -4.84
CA ARG A 107 4.88 24.37 -6.10
C ARG A 107 4.22 23.15 -6.74
N ARG A 108 4.85 21.99 -6.60
CA ARG A 108 4.41 20.70 -7.15
C ARG A 108 4.52 19.60 -6.11
N LEU A 109 3.56 18.69 -6.14
CA LEU A 109 3.65 17.42 -5.44
C LEU A 109 4.29 16.40 -6.38
N TYR A 110 5.42 15.82 -5.99
CA TYR A 110 6.08 14.74 -6.70
C TYR A 110 5.61 13.40 -6.17
N ILE A 111 5.18 12.52 -7.07
CA ILE A 111 4.79 11.14 -6.78
C ILE A 111 5.96 10.23 -7.16
N HIS A 112 6.62 9.67 -6.15
CA HIS A 112 7.75 8.77 -6.29
C HIS A 112 7.39 7.36 -5.85
N HIS A 113 8.20 6.38 -6.28
CA HIS A 113 8.15 4.98 -5.83
C HIS A 113 6.74 4.40 -5.70
N MET A 114 5.87 4.73 -6.67
CA MET A 114 4.51 4.21 -6.70
C MET A 114 4.55 2.77 -7.22
N ALA A 115 4.14 1.83 -6.38
CA ALA A 115 4.22 0.41 -6.68
C ALA A 115 3.08 -0.39 -6.06
N VAL A 116 2.76 -1.52 -6.69
CA VAL A 116 1.82 -2.52 -6.18
C VAL A 116 2.47 -3.89 -6.30
N HIS A 117 2.38 -4.68 -5.24
CA HIS A 117 2.94 -6.02 -5.18
C HIS A 117 2.47 -6.85 -6.38
N PRO A 118 3.34 -7.59 -7.10
CA PRO A 118 2.98 -8.26 -8.36
C PRO A 118 1.73 -9.14 -8.26
N LEU A 119 1.59 -9.92 -7.18
CA LEU A 119 0.42 -10.77 -6.94
C LEU A 119 -0.89 -10.01 -6.69
N TRP A 120 -0.82 -8.72 -6.38
CA TRP A 120 -1.95 -7.85 -6.05
C TRP A 120 -2.25 -6.82 -7.16
N GLN A 121 -1.50 -6.84 -8.27
CA GLN A 121 -1.76 -5.97 -9.41
C GLN A 121 -3.11 -6.28 -10.07
N ASN A 122 -3.66 -5.32 -10.82
CA ASN A 122 -4.97 -5.43 -11.48
C ASN A 122 -6.20 -5.54 -10.54
N HIS A 123 -6.03 -5.31 -9.23
CA HIS A 123 -7.12 -5.26 -8.25
C HIS A 123 -7.56 -3.83 -7.88
N GLY A 124 -7.15 -2.81 -8.64
CA GLY A 124 -7.52 -1.41 -8.39
C GLY A 124 -6.72 -0.69 -7.29
N ILE A 125 -5.70 -1.34 -6.70
CA ILE A 125 -4.85 -0.74 -5.66
C ILE A 125 -4.08 0.48 -6.19
N GLY A 126 -3.45 0.37 -7.36
CA GLY A 126 -2.75 1.50 -7.98
C GLY A 126 -3.68 2.68 -8.28
N LYS A 127 -4.94 2.41 -8.66
CA LYS A 127 -5.95 3.44 -8.81
C LYS A 127 -6.24 4.14 -7.49
N SER A 128 -6.39 3.37 -6.41
CA SER A 128 -6.69 3.90 -5.08
C SER A 128 -5.53 4.75 -4.53
N LEU A 129 -4.28 4.29 -4.70
CA LEU A 129 -3.08 5.05 -4.35
C LEU A 129 -2.99 6.37 -5.13
N MET A 130 -3.26 6.36 -6.43
CA MET A 130 -3.25 7.57 -7.25
C MET A 130 -4.35 8.55 -6.84
N GLN A 131 -5.56 8.05 -6.55
CA GLN A 131 -6.65 8.88 -6.02
C GLN A 131 -6.25 9.61 -4.74
N GLU A 132 -5.63 8.88 -3.81
CA GLU A 132 -5.19 9.46 -2.54
C GLU A 132 -4.04 10.47 -2.73
N ALA A 133 -3.10 10.21 -3.66
CA ALA A 133 -2.04 11.15 -3.99
C ALA A 133 -2.58 12.46 -4.62
N ILE A 134 -3.55 12.37 -5.54
CA ILE A 134 -4.19 13.54 -6.15
C ILE A 134 -5.02 14.31 -5.12
N GLN A 135 -5.68 13.61 -4.20
CA GLN A 135 -6.40 14.22 -3.10
C GLN A 135 -5.46 15.05 -2.22
N ILE A 136 -4.27 14.53 -1.88
CA ILE A 136 -3.23 15.29 -1.16
C ILE A 136 -2.74 16.49 -1.97
N ALA A 137 -2.52 16.32 -3.29
CA ALA A 137 -2.11 17.43 -4.15
C ALA A 137 -3.14 18.57 -4.14
N HIS A 138 -4.43 18.22 -4.20
CA HIS A 138 -5.53 19.17 -4.11
C HIS A 138 -5.61 19.87 -2.75
N GLU A 139 -5.48 19.12 -1.65
CA GLU A 139 -5.45 19.66 -0.27
C GLU A 139 -4.32 20.69 -0.08
N LEU A 140 -3.15 20.44 -0.69
CA LEU A 140 -2.00 21.33 -0.63
C LEU A 140 -2.04 22.48 -1.66
N GLY A 141 -2.95 22.41 -2.63
CA GLY A 141 -3.01 23.38 -3.74
C GLY A 141 -1.85 23.26 -4.73
N PHE A 142 -1.23 22.08 -4.85
CA PHE A 142 -0.08 21.83 -5.73
C PHE A 142 -0.44 21.02 -6.96
N GLN A 143 0.23 21.29 -8.08
CA GLN A 143 0.14 20.43 -9.26
C GLN A 143 0.90 19.13 -9.02
N ALA A 144 0.29 17.99 -9.32
CA ALA A 144 0.96 16.70 -9.24
C ALA A 144 1.93 16.50 -10.42
N LYS A 145 3.10 15.91 -10.15
CA LYS A 145 4.14 15.58 -11.12
C LYS A 145 4.73 14.20 -10.79
N LEU A 146 5.10 13.45 -11.82
CA LEU A 146 5.77 12.17 -11.68
C LEU A 146 6.73 11.93 -12.84
N GLU A 147 7.61 10.95 -12.68
CA GLU A 147 8.48 10.44 -13.73
C GLU A 147 8.17 8.96 -13.95
N VAL A 148 8.10 8.56 -15.22
CA VAL A 148 7.77 7.20 -15.61
C VAL A 148 8.56 6.84 -16.86
N HIS A 149 9.04 5.60 -16.93
CA HIS A 149 9.70 5.10 -18.12
C HIS A 149 8.69 4.93 -19.26
N GLN A 150 9.08 5.28 -20.49
CA GLN A 150 8.20 5.13 -21.66
C GLN A 150 7.77 3.66 -21.85
N ASP A 151 8.66 2.72 -21.52
CA ASP A 151 8.41 1.27 -21.59
C ASP A 151 7.59 0.70 -20.42
N ASN A 152 6.84 1.54 -19.69
CA ASN A 152 5.90 1.08 -18.66
C ASN A 152 4.44 1.36 -19.07
N PRO A 153 3.87 0.58 -20.02
CA PRO A 153 2.54 0.84 -20.56
C PRO A 153 1.43 0.77 -19.52
N ALA A 154 1.58 -0.08 -18.50
CA ALA A 154 0.62 -0.20 -17.41
C ALA A 154 0.56 1.08 -16.56
N ALA A 155 1.72 1.61 -16.14
CA ALA A 155 1.79 2.86 -15.39
C ALA A 155 1.37 4.06 -16.24
N ASN A 156 1.82 4.14 -17.51
CA ASN A 156 1.42 5.20 -18.42
C ASN A 156 -0.10 5.25 -18.62
N LYS A 157 -0.75 4.09 -18.82
CA LYS A 157 -2.21 4.00 -18.90
C LYS A 157 -2.90 4.42 -17.61
N LEU A 158 -2.36 4.01 -16.45
CA LEU A 158 -2.87 4.45 -15.15
C LEU A 158 -2.82 5.98 -15.05
N TYR A 159 -1.67 6.60 -15.28
CA TYR A 159 -1.49 8.04 -15.14
C TYR A 159 -2.34 8.84 -16.13
N ALA A 160 -2.44 8.39 -17.39
CA ALA A 160 -3.32 9.02 -18.38
C ALA A 160 -4.80 9.02 -17.95
N ASN A 161 -5.29 7.94 -17.32
CA ASN A 161 -6.66 7.88 -16.79
C ASN A 161 -6.92 8.88 -15.65
N PHE A 162 -5.86 9.42 -15.04
CA PHE A 162 -5.93 10.46 -14.02
C PHE A 162 -5.61 11.86 -14.57
N GLY A 163 -5.52 12.01 -15.90
CA GLY A 163 -5.28 13.29 -16.54
C GLY A 163 -3.83 13.76 -16.53
N PHE A 164 -2.86 12.87 -16.25
CA PHE A 164 -1.46 13.20 -16.47
C PHE A 164 -1.14 13.20 -17.96
N GLU A 165 -0.44 14.24 -18.39
CA GLU A 165 0.03 14.39 -19.77
C GLU A 165 1.57 14.41 -19.82
N PRO A 166 2.19 13.82 -20.87
CA PRO A 166 3.64 13.88 -21.02
C PRO A 166 4.15 15.32 -21.19
N LEU A 167 5.20 15.69 -20.46
CA LEU A 167 5.94 16.92 -20.73
C LEU A 167 6.95 16.65 -21.86
N THR A 168 6.70 17.21 -23.04
CA THR A 168 7.57 17.04 -24.22
C THR A 168 8.65 18.12 -24.30
N GLY A 169 9.79 17.81 -24.94
CA GLY A 169 10.88 18.77 -25.16
C GLY A 169 11.90 18.90 -24.02
N TYR A 170 11.82 18.05 -22.99
CA TYR A 170 12.76 18.05 -21.86
C TYR A 170 13.34 16.66 -21.63
N THR A 171 14.54 16.60 -21.05
CA THR A 171 15.20 15.36 -20.62
C THR A 171 15.39 15.39 -19.10
N ALA A 172 15.06 14.30 -18.41
CA ALA A 172 15.35 14.16 -16.98
C ALA A 172 16.85 13.93 -16.78
N MET A 173 17.50 14.78 -15.98
CA MET A 173 18.93 14.72 -15.71
C MET A 173 19.18 14.86 -14.21
N ILE A 174 20.10 14.06 -13.66
CA ILE A 174 20.48 14.12 -12.25
C ILE A 174 22.01 14.07 -12.14
N LYS A 175 22.60 15.01 -11.39
CA LYS A 175 24.00 14.95 -10.95
C LYS A 175 24.01 14.24 -9.60
N ARG A 176 24.56 13.02 -9.56
CA ARG A 176 24.51 12.16 -8.35
C ARG A 176 25.56 12.54 -7.31
N ASP A 177 26.72 12.99 -7.76
CA ASP A 177 27.80 13.43 -6.90
C ASP A 177 27.74 14.97 -6.82
N VAL A 178 27.13 15.51 -5.78
CA VAL A 178 27.04 16.97 -5.50
C VAL A 178 27.79 17.35 -4.23
#